data_AF-A0A8S4G5L3-F1
#
_entry.id   AF-A0A8S4G5L3-F1
#
_cell.length_a   1.000
_cell.length_b   1.000
_cell.length_c   1.000
_cell.angle_alpha   90.00
_cell.angle_beta   90.00
_cell.angle_gamma   90.00
#
_symmetry.space_group_name_H-M   'P 1'
#
loop_
_entity.id
_entity.type
_entity.pdbx_description
1 polymer ?
#
loop_
_entity_poly.entity_id
_entity_poly.type
_entity_poly.pdbx_seq_one_letter_code
_entity_poly.pdbx_strand_id
1 'polypeptide(L)'
;MNTEKELIKKRGGVKAKLTQFSTYLNIAKSSDKLSKLQANELKCRLEKIEDLYSVFDKLQLELEELADDAEERYNERSQLEGQYYELVSQARTLLEGQLDPAHNQAVQIS
;
A
#
# COMPACT_ATOMS: atom_id res chain seq x y z
N MET A 1 -17.14 19.67 -11.87
CA MET A 1 -15.85 19.97 -11.22
C MET A 1 -16.03 19.66 -9.75
N ASN A 2 -15.17 18.82 -9.15
CA ASN A 2 -15.24 18.54 -7.71
C ASN A 2 -14.77 19.79 -6.94
N THR A 3 -15.32 20.02 -5.76
CA THR A 3 -14.79 21.00 -4.81
C THR A 3 -13.54 20.46 -4.11
N GLU A 4 -12.65 21.33 -3.63
CA GLU A 4 -11.47 20.94 -2.84
C GLU A 4 -11.87 20.03 -1.66
N LYS A 5 -12.96 20.39 -0.96
CA LYS A 5 -13.51 19.59 0.16
C LYS A 5 -13.90 18.17 -0.27
N GLU A 6 -14.50 17.99 -1.44
CA GLU A 6 -14.85 16.67 -1.96
C GLU A 6 -13.61 15.85 -2.32
N LEU A 7 -12.58 16.49 -2.87
CA LEU A 7 -11.31 15.84 -3.21
C LEU A 7 -10.55 15.42 -1.94
N ILE A 8 -10.49 16.28 -0.92
CA ILE A 8 -9.92 15.95 0.40
C ILE A 8 -10.63 14.73 0.98
N LYS A 9 -11.96 14.68 0.90
CA LYS A 9 -12.75 13.53 1.37
C LYS A 9 -12.41 12.24 0.59
N LYS A 10 -12.30 12.31 -0.74
CA LYS A 10 -11.91 11.17 -1.57
C LYS A 10 -10.50 10.68 -1.23
N ARG A 11 -9.54 11.59 -1.03
CA ARG A 11 -8.19 11.27 -0.55
C ARG A 11 -8.20 10.64 0.84
N GLY A 12 -9.09 11.06 1.74
CA GLY A 12 -9.32 10.37 3.00
C GLY A 12 -9.69 8.89 2.83
N GLY A 13 -10.47 8.57 1.79
CA GLY A 13 -10.76 7.18 1.41
C GLY A 13 -9.53 6.40 0.91
N VAL A 14 -8.62 7.05 0.17
CA VAL A 14 -7.33 6.45 -0.21
C VAL A 14 -6.50 6.14 1.03
N LYS A 15 -6.35 7.11 1.94
CA LYS A 15 -5.62 6.92 3.21
C LYS A 15 -6.18 5.75 4.00
N ALA A 16 -7.51 5.65 4.13
CA ALA A 16 -8.15 4.54 4.83
C ALA A 16 -7.83 3.16 4.22
N LYS A 17 -7.75 3.05 2.88
CA LYS A 17 -7.36 1.81 2.21
C LYS A 17 -5.90 1.44 2.47
N LEU A 18 -4.98 2.41 2.45
CA LEU A 18 -3.58 2.18 2.82
C LEU A 18 -3.46 1.74 4.28
N THR A 19 -4.20 2.36 5.20
CA THR A 19 -4.24 1.94 6.61
C THR A 19 -4.73 0.50 6.75
N GLN A 20 -5.81 0.12 6.08
CA GLN A 20 -6.32 -1.26 6.11
C GLN A 20 -5.30 -2.27 5.57
N PHE A 21 -4.57 -1.90 4.51
CA PHE A 21 -3.51 -2.74 3.97
C PHE A 21 -2.32 -2.86 4.92
N SER A 22 -1.88 -1.76 5.53
CA SER A 22 -0.85 -1.75 6.57
C SER A 22 -1.21 -2.67 7.73
N THR A 23 -2.44 -2.58 8.25
CA THR A 23 -2.94 -3.48 9.31
C THR A 23 -2.84 -4.95 8.90
N TYR A 24 -3.30 -5.28 7.69
CA TYR A 24 -3.19 -6.64 7.17
C TYR A 24 -1.74 -7.10 7.06
N LEU A 25 -0.87 -6.25 6.51
CA LEU A 25 0.53 -6.57 6.27
C LEU A 25 1.31 -6.78 7.58
N ASN A 26 1.01 -6.00 8.61
CA ASN A 26 1.61 -6.18 9.94
C ASN A 26 1.24 -7.55 10.55
N ILE A 27 -0.01 -8.00 10.36
CA ILE A 27 -0.43 -9.35 10.77
C ILE A 27 0.30 -10.41 9.94
N ALA A 28 0.35 -10.25 8.61
CA ALA A 28 1.01 -11.20 7.72
C ALA A 28 2.50 -11.38 8.06
N LYS A 29 3.19 -10.29 8.37
CA LYS A 29 4.61 -10.29 8.77
C LYS A 29 4.90 -10.91 10.14
N SER A 30 3.91 -11.00 11.01
CA SER A 30 4.07 -11.59 12.33
C SER A 30 4.21 -13.12 12.30
N SER A 31 3.94 -13.73 11.14
CA SER A 31 4.09 -15.17 10.91
C SER A 31 5.42 -15.44 10.21
N ASP A 32 6.16 -16.47 10.66
CA ASP A 32 7.42 -16.88 10.03
C ASP A 32 7.25 -17.26 8.55
N LYS A 33 6.07 -17.78 8.19
CA LYS A 33 5.72 -18.17 6.83
C LYS A 33 4.24 -17.95 6.54
N LEU A 34 3.93 -17.49 5.34
CA LEU A 34 2.54 -17.39 4.88
C LEU A 34 2.05 -18.75 4.39
N SER A 35 0.83 -19.13 4.76
CA SER A 35 0.13 -20.20 4.06
C SER A 35 -0.13 -19.81 2.60
N LYS A 36 -0.37 -20.79 1.73
CA LYS A 36 -0.73 -20.53 0.32
C LYS A 36 -1.94 -19.60 0.18
N LEU A 37 -2.92 -19.74 1.08
CA LEU A 37 -4.11 -18.88 1.10
C LEU A 37 -3.74 -17.44 1.46
N GLN A 38 -2.92 -17.23 2.49
CA GLN A 38 -2.47 -15.90 2.90
C GLN A 38 -1.57 -15.25 1.83
N ALA A 39 -0.69 -16.02 1.19
CA ALA A 39 0.13 -15.51 0.09
C ALA A 39 -0.73 -15.05 -1.10
N ASN A 40 -1.73 -15.86 -1.48
CA ASN A 40 -2.67 -15.48 -2.54
C ASN A 40 -3.51 -14.25 -2.16
N GLU A 41 -3.99 -14.18 -0.92
CA GLU A 41 -4.74 -13.01 -0.43
C GLU A 41 -3.87 -11.75 -0.44
N LEU A 42 -2.62 -11.84 0.04
CA LEU A 42 -1.67 -10.74 0.01
C LEU A 42 -1.43 -10.25 -1.43
N LYS A 43 -1.29 -11.17 -2.39
CA LYS A 43 -1.16 -10.82 -3.82
C LYS A 43 -2.37 -10.04 -4.33
N CYS A 44 -3.59 -10.55 -4.08
CA CYS A 44 -4.83 -9.87 -4.48
C CYS A 44 -5.00 -8.49 -3.82
N ARG A 45 -4.55 -8.33 -2.58
CA ARG A 45 -4.58 -7.04 -1.87
C ARG A 45 -3.53 -6.09 -2.44
N LEU A 46 -2.33 -6.57 -2.74
CA LEU A 46 -1.25 -5.79 -3.32
C LEU A 46 -1.65 -5.21 -4.68
N GLU A 47 -2.21 -6.01 -5.58
CA GLU A 47 -2.70 -5.56 -6.90
C GLU A 47 -3.67 -4.37 -6.76
N LYS A 48 -4.62 -4.44 -5.80
CA LYS A 48 -5.56 -3.35 -5.54
C LYS A 48 -4.90 -2.08 -4.98
N ILE A 49 -3.80 -2.22 -4.25
CA ILE A 49 -3.06 -1.09 -3.70
C ILE A 49 -2.20 -0.45 -4.79
N GLU A 50 -1.61 -1.24 -5.68
CA GLU A 50 -0.88 -0.74 -6.85
C GLU A 50 -1.81 0.08 -7.77
N ASP A 51 -3.02 -0.42 -8.05
CA ASP A 51 -4.03 0.33 -8.80
C ASP A 51 -4.45 1.64 -8.11
N LEU A 52 -4.49 1.63 -6.77
CA LEU A 52 -4.91 2.77 -5.96
C LEU A 52 -4.00 3.99 -6.14
N TYR A 53 -2.71 3.78 -6.47
CA TYR A 53 -1.77 4.87 -6.69
C TYR A 53 -2.23 5.79 -7.83
N SER A 54 -2.71 5.21 -8.94
CA SER A 54 -3.22 6.00 -10.08
C SER A 54 -4.45 6.86 -9.72
N VAL A 55 -5.27 6.38 -8.78
CA VAL A 55 -6.44 7.11 -8.27
C VAL A 55 -5.98 8.24 -7.36
N PHE A 56 -5.01 7.97 -6.49
CA PHE A 56 -4.41 8.98 -5.63
C PHE A 56 -3.75 10.10 -6.44
N ASP A 57 -2.90 9.76 -7.41
CA ASP A 57 -2.14 10.72 -8.20
C ASP A 57 -3.06 11.72 -8.91
N LYS A 58 -4.13 11.23 -9.55
CA LYS A 58 -5.16 12.10 -10.17
C LYS A 58 -5.85 13.01 -9.16
N LEU A 59 -6.27 12.47 -8.02
CA LEU A 59 -6.92 13.26 -6.97
C LEU A 59 -5.99 14.33 -6.40
N GLN A 60 -4.71 14.00 -6.26
CA GLN A 60 -3.70 14.88 -5.69
C GLN A 60 -3.33 15.99 -6.68
N LEU A 61 -3.26 15.71 -7.98
CA LEU A 61 -3.11 16.73 -9.02
C LEU A 61 -4.29 17.72 -9.01
N GLU A 62 -5.53 17.23 -8.95
CA GLU A 62 -6.72 18.11 -8.85
C GLU A 62 -6.68 18.98 -7.58
N LEU A 63 -6.13 18.47 -6.46
CA LEU A 63 -5.98 19.24 -5.22
C LEU A 63 -4.89 20.31 -5.33
N GLU A 64 -3.78 19.99 -5.98
CA GLU A 64 -2.65 20.90 -6.19
C GLU A 64 -3.02 22.05 -7.12
N GLU A 65 -3.86 21.79 -8.14
CA GLU A 65 -4.39 22.83 -9.03
C GLU A 65 -5.34 23.82 -8.32
N LEU A 66 -5.99 23.38 -7.24
CA LEU A 66 -6.96 24.18 -6.47
C LEU A 66 -6.34 24.87 -5.26
N ALA A 67 -5.08 24.59 -4.94
CA ALA A 67 -4.48 25.03 -3.69
C ALA A 67 -3.88 26.43 -3.78
N ASP A 68 -4.23 27.27 -2.80
CA ASP A 68 -3.58 28.56 -2.57
C ASP A 68 -2.17 28.38 -1.95
N ASP A 69 -1.95 27.27 -1.25
CA ASP A 69 -0.67 26.90 -0.62
C ASP A 69 -0.11 25.59 -1.22
N ALA A 70 0.94 25.73 -2.03
CA ALA A 70 1.60 24.62 -2.69
C ALA A 70 2.42 23.74 -1.74
N GLU A 71 2.90 24.28 -0.61
CA GLU A 71 3.78 23.54 0.31
C GLU A 71 2.98 22.52 1.13
N GLU A 72 1.79 22.89 1.61
CA GLU A 72 0.89 21.95 2.29
C GLU A 72 0.61 20.73 1.39
N ARG A 73 0.22 20.98 0.13
CA ARG A 73 -0.15 19.90 -0.80
C ARG A 73 1.04 19.01 -1.16
N TYR A 74 2.22 19.60 -1.38
CA TYR A 74 3.45 18.83 -1.60
C TYR A 74 3.76 17.91 -0.42
N ASN A 75 3.69 18.43 0.81
CA ASN A 75 3.96 17.65 2.02
C ASN A 75 2.96 16.49 2.18
N GLU A 76 1.68 16.74 1.92
CA GLU A 76 0.66 15.69 1.96
C GLU A 76 0.87 14.61 0.90
N ARG A 77 1.31 14.99 -0.31
CA ARG A 77 1.68 14.03 -1.36
C ARG A 77 2.83 13.16 -0.90
N SER A 78 3.94 13.78 -0.52
CA SER A 78 5.17 13.11 -0.10
C SER A 78 4.92 12.09 1.03
N GLN A 79 4.12 12.47 2.03
CA GLN A 79 3.77 11.56 3.14
C GLN A 79 2.98 10.33 2.68
N LEU A 80 1.97 10.51 1.82
CA LEU A 80 1.14 9.41 1.36
C LEU A 80 1.91 8.49 0.41
N GLU A 81 2.72 9.05 -0.49
CA GLU A 81 3.59 8.29 -1.39
C GLU A 81 4.63 7.48 -0.62
N GLY A 82 5.26 8.07 0.40
CA GLY A 82 6.19 7.35 1.28
C GLY A 82 5.53 6.12 1.91
N GLN A 83 4.32 6.27 2.47
CA GLN A 83 3.56 5.15 3.03
C GLN A 83 3.20 4.10 1.98
N TYR A 84 2.77 4.53 0.79
CA TYR A 84 2.44 3.63 -0.31
C TYR A 84 3.65 2.78 -0.73
N TYR A 85 4.79 3.41 -1.02
CA TYR A 85 5.99 2.72 -1.49
C TYR A 85 6.56 1.79 -0.43
N GLU A 86 6.54 2.21 0.84
CA GLU A 86 6.92 1.36 1.95
C GLU A 86 6.05 0.09 1.99
N LEU A 87 4.73 0.23 1.96
CA LEU A 87 3.81 -0.91 2.06
C LEU A 87 3.91 -1.85 0.86
N VAL A 88 4.00 -1.32 -0.36
CA VAL A 88 4.17 -2.10 -1.58
C VAL A 88 5.47 -2.89 -1.55
N SER A 89 6.58 -2.23 -1.18
CA SER A 89 7.89 -2.88 -1.10
C SER A 89 7.88 -4.01 -0.07
N GLN A 90 7.34 -3.74 1.11
CA GLN A 90 7.21 -4.73 2.17
C GLN A 90 6.37 -5.95 1.74
N ALA A 91 5.27 -5.73 1.03
CA ALA A 91 4.41 -6.80 0.54
C ALA A 91 5.10 -7.64 -0.55
N ARG A 92 5.79 -6.98 -1.50
CA ARG A 92 6.56 -7.66 -2.56
C ARG A 92 7.68 -8.52 -1.97
N THR A 93 8.49 -7.95 -1.07
CA THR A 93 9.55 -8.70 -0.38
C THR A 93 8.99 -9.90 0.39
N LEU A 94 7.86 -9.76 1.07
CA LEU A 94 7.24 -10.86 1.80
C LEU A 94 6.77 -11.99 0.86
N LEU A 95 6.22 -11.65 -0.31
CA LEU A 95 5.79 -12.61 -1.33
C LEU A 95 6.99 -13.29 -2.02
N GLU A 96 8.03 -12.54 -2.35
CA GLU A 96 9.28 -13.06 -2.93
C GLU A 96 9.97 -14.04 -1.97
N GLY A 97 10.00 -13.73 -0.67
CA GLY A 97 10.51 -14.62 0.36
C GLY A 97 9.74 -15.95 0.49
N GLN A 98 8.49 -16.03 -0.01
CA GLN A 98 7.77 -17.30 -0.08
C GLN A 98 8.22 -18.21 -1.24
N LEU A 99 8.88 -17.64 -2.26
CA LEU A 99 9.32 -18.34 -3.46
C LEU A 99 10.75 -18.88 -3.34
N ASP A 100 11.53 -18.46 -2.33
CA ASP A 100 12.89 -18.92 -2.14
C ASP A 100 12.93 -20.41 -1.67
N PRO A 101 13.45 -21.34 -2.50
CA PRO A 101 13.51 -22.75 -2.16
C PRO A 101 14.47 -23.07 -1.01
N ALA A 102 15.42 -22.18 -0.69
CA ALA A 102 16.44 -22.43 0.33
C ALA A 102 15.85 -22.57 1.75
N HIS A 103 14.67 -21.99 2.01
CA HIS A 103 13.97 -22.13 3.29
C HIS A 103 13.07 -23.39 3.36
N ASN A 104 12.83 -24.07 2.23
CA ASN A 104 11.97 -25.27 2.18
C ASN A 104 12.71 -26.60 2.46
N GLN A 105 14.04 -26.60 2.57
CA GLN A 105 14.82 -27.85 2.73
C GLN A 105 15.26 -28.12 4.18
N ALA A 106 15.20 -27.15 5.10
CA ALA A 106 15.69 -27.33 6.47
C ALA A 106 14.71 -28.04 7.42
N VAL A 107 13.44 -28.22 7.04
CA VAL A 107 12.39 -28.74 7.95
C VAL A 107 12.01 -30.21 7.64
N GLN A 108 12.59 -30.83 6.61
CA GLN A 108 12.35 -32.25 6.30
C GLN A 108 13.47 -33.21 6.74
N ILE A 109 14.54 -32.69 7.34
CA ILE A 109 15.64 -33.50 7.86
C ILE A 109 15.96 -33.04 9.29
N SER A 110 15.06 -33.30 10.23
CA SER A 110 15.33 -33.29 11.67
C SER A 110 14.32 -34.19 12.38
#